data_AF-A0A1I5ZG43-F1
#
_entry.id   AF-A0A1I5ZG43-F1
#
_cell.length_a   1.000
_cell.length_b   1.000
_cell.length_c   1.000
_cell.angle_alpha   90.00
_cell.angle_beta   90.00
_cell.angle_gamma   90.00
#
_symmetry.space_group_name_H-M   'P 1'
#
loop_
_entity.id
_entity.type
_entity.pdbx_description
1 polymer ?
#
loop_
_entity_poly.entity_id
_entity_poly.type
_entity_poly.pdbx_seq_one_letter_code
_entity_poly.pdbx_strand_id
1 'polypeptide(L)'
;MWAELVRTEQGEQDSATDPEVGKAPPLRSTNGYVPAGAVTEVSAPRVLEYAWLHEDEPVGRVRWELSYDDEVGSRLVLTQTVPAHLARLLPVALAAWQVHLELFFAALHGEIRCPWPTERTDELTRRYAERS
;
A
#
# COMPACT_ATOMS: atom_id res chain seq x y z
N MET A 1 -1.56 -41.96 -12.74
CA MET A 1 -2.58 -41.30 -11.91
C MET A 1 -1.85 -40.21 -11.13
N TRP A 2 -1.75 -39.01 -11.70
CA TRP A 2 -0.80 -37.95 -11.31
C TRP A 2 -1.48 -36.77 -10.58
N ALA A 3 -2.49 -37.04 -9.74
CA ALA A 3 -3.38 -36.00 -9.22
C ALA A 3 -3.15 -35.64 -7.74
N GLU A 4 -1.91 -35.62 -7.26
CA GLU A 4 -1.65 -35.35 -5.83
C GLU A 4 -0.38 -34.51 -5.56
N LEU A 5 0.05 -33.67 -6.51
CA LEU A 5 1.31 -32.91 -6.38
C LEU A 5 1.23 -31.39 -6.50
N VAL A 6 0.05 -30.76 -6.35
CA VAL A 6 -0.02 -29.27 -6.33
C VAL A 6 -1.13 -28.78 -5.41
N ARG A 7 -0.98 -28.91 -4.07
CA ARG A 7 -1.87 -28.14 -3.16
C ARG A 7 -1.39 -27.85 -1.73
N THR A 8 -0.09 -27.86 -1.45
CA THR A 8 0.40 -27.59 -0.08
C THR A 8 1.69 -26.76 -0.03
N GLU A 9 1.85 -25.76 -0.92
CA GLU A 9 3.00 -24.83 -0.85
C GLU A 9 2.62 -23.36 -1.06
N GLN A 10 1.40 -22.93 -0.66
CA GLN A 10 1.00 -21.50 -0.73
C GLN A 10 0.47 -20.93 0.58
N GLY A 11 0.83 -21.55 1.73
CA GLY A 11 0.35 -21.13 3.05
C GLY A 11 1.41 -20.56 4.00
N GLU A 12 2.70 -20.60 3.66
CA GLU A 12 3.74 -20.44 4.68
C GLU A 12 4.98 -19.74 4.12
N GLN A 13 4.97 -18.40 4.08
CA GLN A 13 6.15 -17.52 4.12
C GLN A 13 5.72 -16.03 4.08
N ASP A 14 4.99 -15.60 5.11
CA ASP A 14 5.01 -14.20 5.55
C ASP A 14 5.65 -14.21 6.94
N SER A 15 6.88 -14.77 7.04
CA SER A 15 7.70 -14.52 8.23
C SER A 15 7.97 -13.04 8.20
N ALA A 16 7.29 -12.29 9.07
CA ALA A 16 7.45 -10.85 9.27
C ALA A 16 8.93 -10.54 9.52
N THR A 17 9.65 -10.39 8.42
CA THR A 17 11.03 -9.94 8.41
C THR A 17 10.90 -8.43 8.50
N ASP A 18 11.62 -7.83 9.46
CA ASP A 18 11.60 -6.39 9.59
C ASP A 18 11.94 -5.77 8.23
N PRO A 19 11.22 -4.71 7.81
CA PRO A 19 11.50 -4.09 6.53
C PRO A 19 12.95 -3.62 6.50
N GLU A 20 13.62 -3.88 5.37
CA GLU A 20 15.03 -3.55 5.17
C GLU A 20 15.19 -2.64 3.95
N VAL A 21 16.06 -1.63 4.07
CA VAL A 21 16.41 -0.74 2.96
C VAL A 21 17.00 -1.55 1.80
N GLY A 22 16.54 -1.25 0.58
CA GLY A 22 16.93 -1.96 -0.64
C GLY A 22 16.14 -3.25 -0.91
N LYS A 23 15.24 -3.67 -0.02
CA LYS A 23 14.34 -4.82 -0.23
C LYS A 23 12.94 -4.36 -0.63
N ALA A 24 12.09 -5.32 -1.01
CA ALA A 24 10.67 -5.04 -1.25
C ALA A 24 9.98 -4.65 0.07
N PRO A 25 9.07 -3.65 0.06
CA PRO A 25 8.29 -3.31 1.23
C PRO A 25 7.30 -4.44 1.58
N PRO A 26 6.85 -4.54 2.85
CA PRO A 26 5.86 -5.51 3.27
C PRO A 26 4.57 -5.38 2.46
N LEU A 27 3.98 -6.51 2.05
CA LEU A 27 2.78 -6.52 1.19
C LEU A 27 1.60 -5.73 1.80
N ARG A 28 1.47 -5.73 3.13
CA ARG A 28 0.41 -5.01 3.86
C ARG A 28 0.54 -3.48 3.79
N SER A 29 1.68 -2.98 3.35
CA SER A 29 1.94 -1.56 3.12
C SER A 29 1.79 -1.14 1.65
N THR A 30 1.50 -2.07 0.72
CA THR A 30 1.39 -1.80 -0.71
C THR A 30 0.02 -2.15 -1.29
N ASN A 31 -0.29 -1.65 -2.49
CA ASN A 31 -1.52 -1.98 -3.22
C ASN A 31 -1.22 -2.27 -4.70
N GLY A 32 -2.20 -2.82 -5.41
CA GLY A 32 -2.04 -3.23 -6.82
C GLY A 32 -2.07 -2.10 -7.85
N TYR A 33 -2.41 -0.87 -7.46
CA TYR A 33 -2.56 0.28 -8.37
C TYR A 33 -1.33 1.20 -8.37
N VAL A 34 -0.54 1.16 -7.30
CA VAL A 34 0.71 1.91 -7.15
C VAL A 34 1.85 0.90 -6.97
N PRO A 35 2.49 0.44 -8.06
CA PRO A 35 3.55 -0.55 -8.00
C PRO A 35 4.68 -0.10 -7.08
N ALA A 36 5.07 -0.96 -6.16
CA ALA A 36 6.10 -0.65 -5.18
C ALA A 36 7.50 -1.03 -5.71
N GLY A 37 8.45 -0.11 -5.54
CA GLY A 37 9.88 -0.34 -5.68
C GLY A 37 10.53 -0.70 -4.35
N ALA A 38 11.85 -0.60 -4.29
CA ALA A 38 12.60 -0.91 -3.07
C ALA A 38 12.34 0.11 -1.95
N VAL A 39 12.42 -0.37 -0.71
CA VAL A 39 12.44 0.42 0.52
C VAL A 39 13.65 1.36 0.51
N THR A 40 13.40 2.64 0.78
CA THR A 40 14.39 3.72 0.82
C THR A 40 14.71 4.17 2.24
N GLU A 41 13.77 4.05 3.18
CA GLU A 41 13.96 4.41 4.59
C GLU A 41 13.14 3.49 5.51
N VAL A 42 13.74 3.09 6.64
CA VAL A 42 13.06 2.41 7.73
C VAL A 42 13.52 3.01 9.05
N SER A 43 12.55 3.43 9.86
CA SER A 43 12.78 3.82 11.25
C SER A 43 11.67 3.22 12.10
N ALA A 44 11.82 1.94 12.47
CA ALA A 44 10.79 1.23 13.20
C ALA A 44 10.56 1.84 14.60
N PRO A 45 9.31 1.94 15.09
CA PRO A 45 8.04 1.62 14.43
C PRO A 45 7.38 2.83 13.73
N ARG A 46 8.13 3.88 13.45
CA ARG A 46 7.62 5.21 13.08
C ARG A 46 7.56 5.47 11.57
N VAL A 47 8.53 4.98 10.80
CA VAL A 47 8.65 5.32 9.38
C VAL A 47 8.91 4.09 8.54
N LEU A 48 8.20 4.00 7.42
CA LEU A 48 8.51 3.16 6.28
C LEU A 48 8.40 4.01 5.00
N GLU A 49 9.47 4.10 4.22
CA GLU A 49 9.47 4.75 2.92
C GLU A 49 9.98 3.80 1.84
N TYR A 50 9.34 3.85 0.67
CA TYR A 50 9.78 3.09 -0.49
C TYR A 50 9.52 3.87 -1.78
N ALA A 51 10.26 3.56 -2.83
CA ALA A 51 10.01 4.09 -4.17
C ALA A 51 8.67 3.56 -4.71
N TRP A 52 7.97 4.32 -5.53
CA TRP A 52 6.90 3.77 -6.38
C TRP A 52 7.30 3.84 -7.85
N LEU A 53 6.84 2.86 -8.60
CA LEU A 53 7.26 2.64 -9.98
C LEU A 53 6.17 3.04 -10.97
N HIS A 54 6.61 3.59 -12.10
CA HIS A 54 5.80 3.74 -13.29
C HIS A 54 6.64 3.24 -14.47
N GLU A 55 6.09 2.31 -15.26
CA GLU A 55 6.84 1.65 -16.34
C GLU A 55 8.17 1.04 -15.84
N ASP A 56 8.11 0.36 -14.68
CA ASP A 56 9.22 -0.28 -13.97
C ASP A 56 10.34 0.66 -13.48
N GLU A 57 10.18 1.97 -13.64
CA GLU A 57 11.15 2.99 -13.20
C GLU A 57 10.67 3.73 -11.94
N PRO A 58 11.57 4.01 -10.96
CA PRO A 58 11.24 4.84 -9.80
C PRO A 58 10.89 6.28 -10.20
N VAL A 59 9.67 6.69 -9.91
CA VAL A 59 9.17 8.05 -10.27
C VAL A 59 8.82 8.90 -9.05
N GLY A 60 8.90 8.34 -7.85
CA GLY A 60 8.70 9.06 -6.60
C GLY A 60 8.76 8.13 -5.41
N ARG A 61 8.22 8.57 -4.28
CA ARG A 61 8.19 7.81 -3.03
C ARG A 61 6.79 7.72 -2.43
N VAL A 62 6.55 6.67 -1.68
CA VAL A 62 5.44 6.52 -0.74
C VAL A 62 6.04 6.44 0.65
N ARG A 63 5.58 7.30 1.54
CA ARG A 63 6.04 7.40 2.93
C ARG A 63 4.88 7.14 3.87
N TRP A 64 5.04 6.16 4.74
CA TRP A 64 4.17 5.84 5.86
C TRP A 64 4.80 6.37 7.14
N GLU A 65 4.06 7.18 7.88
CA GLU A 65 4.51 7.77 9.14
C GLU A 65 3.48 7.47 10.22
N LEU A 66 3.91 6.70 11.22
CA LEU A 66 3.14 6.39 12.41
C LEU A 66 3.63 7.23 13.58
N SER A 67 2.70 7.93 14.19
CA SER A 67 2.91 8.64 15.45
C SER A 67 1.89 8.14 16.46
N TYR A 68 2.29 8.14 17.72
CA TYR A 68 1.41 7.83 18.83
C TYR A 68 1.47 9.01 19.79
N ASP A 69 0.30 9.45 20.21
CA ASP A 69 0.06 10.49 21.19
C ASP A 69 -0.89 9.94 22.26
N ASP A 70 -0.60 10.17 23.54
CA ASP A 70 -1.38 9.61 24.64
C ASP A 70 -2.81 10.20 24.75
N GLU A 71 -3.05 11.39 24.20
CA GLU A 71 -4.36 12.05 24.25
C GLU A 71 -5.20 11.77 22.98
N VAL A 72 -4.54 11.69 21.82
CA VAL A 72 -5.20 11.57 20.50
C VAL A 72 -5.16 10.14 19.95
N GLY A 73 -4.27 9.29 20.45
CA GLY A 73 -4.06 7.91 20.01
C GLY A 73 -3.08 7.79 18.85
N SER A 74 -3.19 6.70 18.09
CA SER A 74 -2.31 6.43 16.94
C SER A 74 -2.76 7.20 15.71
N ARG A 75 -1.82 7.92 15.08
CA ARG A 75 -2.00 8.61 13.81
C ARG A 75 -1.09 7.99 12.76
N LEU A 76 -1.70 7.61 11.65
CA LEU A 76 -1.02 7.23 10.42
C LEU A 76 -1.14 8.35 9.39
N VAL A 77 -0.02 8.75 8.81
CA VAL A 77 0.05 9.66 7.64
C VAL A 77 0.69 8.91 6.49
N LEU A 78 0.02 8.91 5.34
CA LEU A 78 0.56 8.38 4.09
C LEU A 78 0.75 9.53 3.11
N THR A 79 1.98 9.68 2.61
CA THR A 79 2.32 10.67 1.59
C THR A 79 2.90 9.98 0.36
N GLN A 80 2.32 10.22 -0.82
CA GLN A 80 2.91 9.83 -2.11
C GLN A 80 3.32 11.08 -2.89
N THR A 81 4.54 11.11 -3.41
CA THR A 81 4.96 12.16 -4.34
C THR A 81 4.72 11.74 -5.78
N VAL A 82 4.04 12.58 -6.56
CA VAL A 82 3.75 12.31 -7.98
C VAL A 82 4.35 13.41 -8.85
N PRO A 83 5.23 13.08 -9.81
CA PRO A 83 5.75 14.06 -10.77
C PRO A 83 4.63 14.70 -11.59
N ALA A 84 4.81 15.98 -11.96
CA ALA A 84 3.78 16.73 -12.69
C ALA A 84 3.38 16.07 -14.03
N HIS A 85 4.33 15.45 -14.74
CA HIS A 85 4.05 14.75 -16.00
C HIS A 85 3.21 13.47 -15.81
N LEU A 86 3.07 12.98 -14.58
CA LEU A 86 2.22 11.84 -14.20
C LEU A 86 0.95 12.27 -13.45
N ALA A 87 0.60 13.57 -13.46
CA ALA A 87 -0.58 14.07 -12.75
C ALA A 87 -1.89 13.36 -13.15
N ARG A 88 -1.98 12.82 -14.38
CA ARG A 88 -3.11 12.00 -14.84
C ARG A 88 -3.37 10.74 -14.00
N LEU A 89 -2.37 10.26 -13.26
CA LEU A 89 -2.46 9.07 -12.40
C LEU A 89 -3.01 9.41 -10.99
N LEU A 90 -3.05 10.71 -10.63
CA LEU A 90 -3.44 11.15 -9.28
C LEU A 90 -4.82 10.62 -8.86
N PRO A 91 -5.89 10.66 -9.70
CA PRO A 91 -7.20 10.19 -9.26
C PRO A 91 -7.20 8.71 -8.85
N VAL A 92 -6.53 7.87 -9.64
CA VAL A 92 -6.42 6.42 -9.38
C VAL A 92 -5.57 6.16 -8.13
N ALA A 93 -4.42 6.84 -8.00
CA ALA A 93 -3.55 6.69 -6.84
C ALA A 93 -4.24 7.10 -5.53
N LEU A 94 -4.95 8.24 -5.53
CA LEU A 94 -5.71 8.71 -4.36
C LEU A 94 -6.84 7.74 -4.00
N ALA A 95 -7.57 7.23 -4.99
CA ALA A 95 -8.63 6.25 -4.78
C ALA A 95 -8.09 4.96 -4.18
N ALA A 96 -6.99 4.44 -4.73
CA ALA A 96 -6.36 3.21 -4.25
C ALA A 96 -5.86 3.36 -2.81
N TRP A 97 -5.21 4.48 -2.47
CA TRP A 97 -4.76 4.72 -1.09
C TRP A 97 -5.91 4.89 -0.12
N GLN A 98 -6.98 5.58 -0.50
CA GLN A 98 -8.16 5.67 0.35
C GLN A 98 -8.76 4.28 0.62
N VAL A 99 -8.93 3.44 -0.41
CA VAL A 99 -9.43 2.07 -0.22
C VAL A 99 -8.47 1.24 0.63
N HIS A 100 -7.16 1.34 0.40
CA HIS A 100 -6.16 0.65 1.24
C HIS A 100 -6.35 1.02 2.71
N LEU A 101 -6.48 2.32 3.02
CA LEU A 101 -6.65 2.78 4.40
C LEU A 101 -8.00 2.31 4.99
N GLU A 102 -9.09 2.33 4.20
CA GLU A 102 -10.39 1.76 4.60
C GLU A 102 -10.24 0.25 4.98
N LEU A 103 -9.49 -0.53 4.19
CA LEU A 103 -9.19 -1.94 4.46
C LEU A 103 -8.27 -2.13 5.67
N PHE A 104 -7.24 -1.30 5.80
CA PHE A 104 -6.28 -1.33 6.90
C PHE A 104 -6.99 -1.11 8.23
N PHE A 105 -7.86 -0.10 8.32
CA PHE A 105 -8.64 0.14 9.53
C PHE A 105 -9.64 -0.98 9.82
N ALA A 106 -10.33 -1.52 8.80
CA ALA A 106 -11.21 -2.68 8.99
C ALA A 106 -10.44 -3.88 9.59
N ALA A 107 -9.24 -4.15 9.08
CA ALA A 107 -8.39 -5.24 9.56
C ALA A 107 -7.92 -5.03 11.02
N LEU A 108 -7.65 -3.80 11.45
CA LEU A 108 -7.35 -3.48 12.86
C LEU A 108 -8.52 -3.81 13.80
N HIS A 109 -9.74 -3.83 13.28
CA HIS A 109 -10.95 -4.24 14.00
C HIS A 109 -11.34 -5.71 13.78
N GLY A 110 -10.46 -6.51 13.16
CA GLY A 110 -10.68 -7.93 12.90
C GLY A 110 -11.56 -8.22 11.67
N GLU A 111 -11.89 -7.21 10.86
CA GLU A 111 -12.67 -7.37 9.64
C GLU A 111 -11.75 -7.39 8.41
N ILE A 112 -11.54 -8.57 7.84
CA ILE A 112 -10.76 -8.74 6.60
C ILE A 112 -11.70 -8.70 5.41
N ARG A 113 -11.62 -7.61 4.63
CA ARG A 113 -12.41 -7.44 3.40
C ARG A 113 -11.55 -7.83 2.20
N CYS A 114 -11.74 -9.07 1.77
CA CYS A 114 -11.16 -9.62 0.55
C CYS A 114 -12.28 -10.23 -0.30
N PRO A 115 -12.24 -10.11 -1.64
CA PRO A 115 -11.19 -9.48 -2.45
C PRO A 115 -11.15 -7.95 -2.36
N TRP A 116 -10.16 -7.33 -3.00
CA TRP A 116 -10.05 -5.86 -3.08
C TRP A 116 -11.37 -5.24 -3.59
N PRO A 117 -11.92 -4.20 -2.93
CA PRO A 117 -13.17 -3.56 -3.35
C PRO A 117 -13.04 -2.70 -4.62
N THR A 118 -12.97 -3.34 -5.80
CA THR A 118 -12.76 -2.64 -7.09
C THR A 118 -13.82 -1.58 -7.38
N GLU A 119 -15.10 -1.87 -7.13
CA GLU A 119 -16.20 -0.90 -7.34
C GLU A 119 -16.00 0.38 -6.54
N ARG A 120 -15.50 0.26 -5.30
CA ARG A 120 -15.18 1.40 -4.44
C ARG A 120 -14.00 2.20 -4.98
N THR A 121 -12.98 1.54 -5.51
CA THR A 121 -11.85 2.21 -6.16
C THR A 121 -12.29 2.97 -7.42
N ASP A 122 -13.17 2.39 -8.24
CA ASP A 122 -13.68 3.04 -9.45
C ASP A 122 -14.53 4.28 -9.12
N GLU A 123 -15.42 4.16 -8.12
CA GLU A 123 -16.21 5.28 -7.60
C GLU A 123 -15.31 6.44 -7.15
N LEU A 124 -14.31 6.15 -6.31
CA LEU A 124 -13.39 7.15 -5.78
C LEU A 124 -12.50 7.75 -6.88
N THR A 125 -12.09 6.95 -7.86
CA THR A 125 -11.30 7.44 -9.01
C THR A 125 -12.08 8.51 -9.76
N ARG A 126 -13.37 8.26 -10.06
CA ARG A 126 -14.24 9.26 -10.70
C ARG A 126 -14.35 10.53 -9.86
N ARG A 127 -14.60 10.38 -8.55
CA ARG A 127 -14.71 11.51 -7.62
C ARG A 127 -13.45 12.36 -7.54
N TYR A 128 -12.26 11.75 -7.54
CA TYR A 128 -11.00 12.49 -7.52
C TYR A 128 -10.71 13.17 -8.85
N ALA A 129 -11.09 12.56 -9.98
CA ALA A 129 -10.93 13.16 -11.31
C ALA A 129 -11.79 14.42 -11.50
N GLU A 130 -12.96 14.49 -10.85
CA GLU A 130 -13.82 15.68 -10.85
C GLU A 130 -13.26 16.85 -10.02
N ARG A 131 -12.25 16.60 -9.17
CA ARG A 131 -11.66 17.60 -8.26
C ARG A 131 -10.26 18.07 -8.68
N SER A 132 -9.64 17.43 -9.67
CA SER A 132 -8.30 17.71 -10.19
C SER A 132 -8.35 18.48 -11.50
#